data_AF-A0A8J6TND1-F1
#
_entry.id   AF-A0A8J6TND1-F1
#
_cell.length_a   1.000
_cell.length_b   1.000
_cell.length_c   1.000
_cell.angle_alpha   90.00
_cell.angle_beta   90.00
_cell.angle_gamma   90.00
#
_symmetry.space_group_name_H-M   'P 1'
#
loop_
_entity.id
_entity.type
_entity.pdbx_description
1 polymer ?
#
loop_
_entity_poly.entity_id
_entity_poly.type
_entity_poly.pdbx_seq_one_letter_code
_entity_poly.pdbx_strand_id
1 'polypeptide(L)' 'EKTFSTLSEFPERGVYPKELLKLGIREYREIFFKPYRIIYRVMDKNVYVLLIVDGRRDMQSLLQRRLLDA' A
#
# COMPACT_ATOMS: atom_id res chain seq x y z
N GLU A 1 -5.57 12.56 -7.84
CA GLU A 1 -5.39 12.09 -9.23
C GLU A 1 -3.91 11.90 -9.60
N LYS A 2 -3.08 12.96 -9.63
CA LYS A 2 -1.64 12.91 -10.03
C LYS A 2 -0.79 11.84 -9.34
N THR A 3 -1.05 11.56 -8.06
CA THR A 3 -0.30 10.54 -7.30
C THR A 3 -0.53 9.13 -7.80
N PHE A 4 -1.76 8.82 -8.24
CA PHE A 4 -2.09 7.51 -8.79
C PHE A 4 -1.60 7.38 -10.23
N SER A 5 -1.78 8.42 -11.05
CA SER A 5 -1.42 8.38 -12.47
C SER A 5 0.08 8.19 -12.70
N THR A 6 0.92 8.70 -11.81
CA THR A 6 2.40 8.57 -11.90
C THR A 6 2.94 7.27 -11.31
N LEU A 7 2.07 6.39 -10.79
CA LEU A 7 2.51 5.16 -10.13
C LEU A 7 3.07 4.13 -11.12
N SER A 8 2.56 4.10 -12.35
CA SER A 8 3.09 3.26 -13.43
C SER A 8 4.45 3.74 -13.94
N GLU A 9 4.74 5.04 -13.85
CA GLU A 9 6.01 5.62 -14.28
C GLU A 9 7.13 5.38 -13.25
N PHE A 10 6.80 5.50 -11.97
CA PHE A 10 7.76 5.38 -10.86
C PHE A 10 7.25 4.42 -9.78
N PRO A 11 7.09 3.13 -10.08
CA PRO A 11 6.49 2.16 -9.16
C PRO A 11 7.34 1.90 -7.91
N GLU A 12 8.64 2.13 -7.95
CA GLU A 12 9.54 1.88 -6.83
C GLU A 12 9.60 3.02 -5.79
N ARG A 13 8.92 4.16 -6.05
CA ARG A 13 8.95 5.34 -5.17
C ARG A 13 8.25 5.16 -3.82
N GLY A 14 7.35 4.16 -3.74
CA GLY A 14 6.59 3.87 -2.53
C GLY A 14 7.47 3.23 -1.47
N VAL A 15 7.22 3.59 -0.21
CA VAL A 15 7.92 3.00 0.94
C VAL A 15 7.28 1.66 1.31
N TYR A 16 7.97 0.82 2.07
CA TYR A 16 7.35 -0.38 2.63
C TYR A 16 6.43 -0.01 3.80
N PRO A 17 5.18 -0.47 3.85
CA PRO A 17 4.30 -0.24 5.00
C PRO A 17 4.96 -0.76 6.28
N LYS A 18 5.09 0.09 7.29
CA LYS A 18 5.81 -0.27 8.54
C LYS A 18 5.21 -1.50 9.22
N GLU A 19 3.89 -1.63 9.12
CA GLU A 19 3.10 -2.72 9.67
C GLU A 19 3.49 -4.07 9.03
N LEU A 20 3.71 -4.09 7.72
CA LEU A 20 4.15 -5.27 6.97
C LEU A 20 5.66 -5.51 7.08
N LEU A 21 6.45 -4.43 7.10
CA LEU A 21 7.90 -4.49 7.26
C LEU A 21 8.29 -5.14 8.59
N LYS A 22 7.54 -4.88 9.67
CA LYS A 22 7.71 -5.53 10.99
C LYS A 22 7.53 -7.06 10.93
N LEU A 23 6.78 -7.55 9.95
CA LEU A 23 6.55 -8.99 9.72
C LEU A 23 7.54 -9.58 8.71
N GLY A 24 8.52 -8.80 8.24
CA GLY A 24 9.48 -9.23 7.21
C GLY A 24 8.93 -9.19 5.77
N ILE A 25 7.70 -8.72 5.58
CA ILE A 25 7.04 -8.67 4.28
C ILE A 25 7.49 -7.40 3.54
N ARG A 26 8.04 -7.58 2.33
CA ARG A 26 8.63 -6.51 1.49
C ARG A 26 8.05 -6.45 0.09
N GLU A 27 7.06 -7.27 -0.20
CA GLU A 27 6.39 -7.36 -1.49
C GLU A 27 5.43 -6.19 -1.74
N TYR A 28 5.05 -5.47 -0.68
CA TYR A 28 4.08 -4.38 -0.76
C TYR A 28 4.75 -3.03 -0.57
N ARG A 29 4.30 -2.06 -1.36
CA ARG A 29 4.69 -0.65 -1.26
C ARG A 29 3.49 0.22 -0.94
N GLU A 30 3.73 1.38 -0.37
CA GLU A 30 2.73 2.39 -0.11
C GLU A 30 3.16 3.79 -0.53
N ILE A 31 2.15 4.57 -0.91
CA ILE A 31 2.26 6.02 -1.09
C ILE A 31 1.13 6.72 -0.36
N PHE A 32 1.44 7.91 0.16
CA PHE A 32 0.46 8.78 0.81
C PHE A 32 -0.15 9.75 -0.20
N PHE A 33 -1.47 9.80 -0.22
CA PHE A 33 -2.27 10.78 -0.94
C PHE A 33 -3.34 11.30 0.02
N LYS A 34 -3.01 12.34 0.80
CA LYS A 34 -3.80 12.77 1.97
C LYS A 34 -5.30 12.88 1.66
N PRO A 35 -6.18 12.38 2.54
CA PRO A 35 -5.89 11.63 3.78
C PRO A 35 -5.54 10.15 3.56
N TYR A 36 -5.53 9.66 2.31
CA TYR A 36 -5.44 8.25 1.96
C TYR A 36 -4.01 7.69 1.89
N ARG A 37 -3.91 6.38 2.07
CA ARG A 37 -2.77 5.51 1.73
C ARG A 37 -3.19 4.61 0.59
N ILE A 38 -2.30 4.42 -0.39
CA ILE A 38 -2.46 3.45 -1.47
C ILE A 38 -1.42 2.35 -1.23
N ILE A 39 -1.85 1.12 -1.01
CA ILE A 39 -1.00 -0.06 -0.91
C ILE A 39 -1.07 -0.82 -2.22
N TYR A 40 0.09 -1.12 -2.79
CA TYR A 40 0.23 -1.75 -4.09
C TYR A 40 1.40 -2.75 -4.09
N ARG A 41 1.45 -3.59 -5.13
CA ARG A 41 2.55 -4.50 -5.43
C ARG A 41 3.03 -4.28 -6.85
N VAL A 42 4.33 -4.40 -7.05
CA VAL A 42 4.94 -4.38 -8.39
C VAL A 42 5.24 -5.83 -8.77
N MET A 43 4.70 -6.29 -9.89
CA MET A 43 4.99 -7.61 -10.45
C MET A 43 5.33 -7.43 -11.93
N ASP A 44 6.53 -7.83 -12.31
CA ASP A 44 7.12 -7.58 -13.63
C ASP A 44 7.06 -6.09 -14.01
N LYS A 45 6.21 -5.74 -14.99
CA LYS A 45 6.01 -4.37 -15.48
C LYS A 45 4.67 -3.77 -15.03
N ASN A 46 3.96 -4.45 -14.13
CA ASN A 46 2.61 -4.10 -13.73
C ASN A 46 2.55 -3.65 -12.27
N VAL A 47 1.71 -2.64 -12.03
CA VAL A 47 1.37 -2.15 -10.70
C VAL A 47 -0.02 -2.63 -10.34
N TYR A 48 -0.12 -3.42 -9.29
CA TYR A 48 -1.38 -3.91 -8.76
C TYR A 48 -1.74 -3.10 -7.52
N VAL A 49 -2.82 -2.33 -7.58
CA VAL A 49 -3.32 -1.59 -6.41
C VAL A 49 -4.26 -2.50 -5.62
N LEU A 50 -3.89 -2.83 -4.38
CA LEU A 50 -4.65 -3.76 -3.55
C LEU A 50 -5.60 -3.05 -2.59
N LEU A 51 -5.19 -1.89 -2.09
CA LEU A 51 -5.96 -1.17 -1.08
C LEU A 51 -5.79 0.34 -1.23
N ILE A 52 -6.91 1.05 -1.24
CA ILE A 52 -6.97 2.49 -1.02
C ILE A 52 -7.76 2.70 0.25
N VAL A 53 -7.16 3.36 1.24
CA VAL A 53 -7.73 3.47 2.58
C VAL A 53 -7.40 4.81 3.20
N ASP A 54 -8.28 5.32 4.06
CA ASP A 54 -7.95 6.50 4.87
C ASP A 54 -6.76 6.19 5.79
N GLY A 55 -5.66 6.91 5.59
CA GLY A 55 -4.40 6.74 6.31
C GLY A 55 -4.46 7.17 7.76
N ARG A 56 -5.57 7.77 8.21
CA ARG A 56 -5.85 8.08 9.62
C ARG A 56 -6.34 6.87 10.41
N ARG A 57 -6.71 5.77 9.74
CA ARG A 57 -7.14 4.53 10.40
C ARG A 57 -5.96 3.79 11.00
N ASP A 58 -6.21 3.03 12.07
CA ASP A 58 -5.23 2.09 12.61
C ASP A 58 -4.96 0.95 11.60
N MET A 59 -3.83 1.03 10.92
CA MET A 59 -3.51 0.11 9.82
C MET A 59 -3.26 -1.32 10.29
N GLN A 60 -2.72 -1.50 11.50
CA GLN A 60 -2.48 -2.82 12.05
C GLN A 60 -3.80 -3.56 12.28
N SER A 61 -4.74 -2.94 13.01
CA SER A 61 -6.08 -3.49 13.27
C SER A 61 -6.85 -3.72 11.96
N LEU A 62 -6.70 -2.81 10.99
CA LEU A 62 -7.36 -2.92 9.69
C LEU A 62 -6.88 -4.13 8.89
N LEU A 63 -5.57 -4.31 8.78
CA LEU A 63 -4.98 -5.44 8.06
C LEU A 63 -5.25 -6.76 8.79
N GLN A 64 -5.17 -6.78 10.13
CA GLN A 64 -5.54 -7.93 10.94
C GLN A 64 -7.01 -8.33 10.70
N ARG A 65 -7.93 -7.37 10.74
CA ARG A 65 -9.33 -7.62 10.47
C ARG A 65 -9.56 -8.18 9.07
N ARG A 66 -8.87 -7.66 8.05
CA ARG A 66 -8.95 -8.22 6.68
C ARG A 66 -8.39 -9.64 6.55
N LEU A 67 -7.41 -10.01 7.37
CA LEU A 67 -6.86 -11.36 7.38
C LEU A 67 -7.81 -12.35 8.06
N LEU A 68 -8.51 -11.91 9.12
CA LEU A 68 -9.36 -12.75 9.96
C LEU A 68 -10.83 -12.81 9.50
N ASP A 69 -11.33 -11.76 8.83
CA ASP A 69 -12.68 -11.70 8.26
C ASP A 69 -12.73 -12.20 6.80
N ALA A 70 -11.66 -12.85 6.30
CA ALA A 70 -11.55 -13.40 4.95
C ALA A 70 -12.08 -14.84 4.85
#